data_AF-A0A938BD49-F1
#
_entry.id   AF-A0A938BD49-F1
#
_cell.length_a   1.000
_cell.length_b   1.000
_cell.length_c   1.000
_cell.angle_alpha   90.00
_cell.angle_beta   90.00
_cell.angle_gamma   90.00
#
_symmetry.space_group_name_H-M   'P 1'
#
loop_
_entity.id
_entity.type
_entity.pdbx_description
1 polymer ?
#
loop_
_entity_poly.entity_id
_entity_poly.type
_entity_poly.pdbx_seq_one_letter_code
_entity_poly.pdbx_strand_id
1 'polypeptide(L)'
;MKTIHLAILLCTAVVMLIADGHGWRWMRGTVATLDRRAVRMLHYLMWTGLSLMIATGLILFSRAPSYYLGRPAFLMKMCVVAILVVNGILIGRLQGIALERPFASLSSKEKLPLMASGAISTAAWIAAPLIGYFLI
;
A
#
# COMPACT_ATOMS: atom_id res chain seq x y z
N MET A 1 16.54 -3.91 -15.35
CA MET A 1 16.19 -3.74 -13.92
C MET A 1 15.26 -2.57 -13.65
N LYS A 2 15.60 -1.32 -14.04
CA LYS A 2 14.69 -0.16 -13.88
C LYS A 2 13.30 -0.41 -14.49
N THR A 3 13.24 -0.89 -15.73
CA THR A 3 11.97 -1.24 -16.42
C THR A 3 11.12 -2.27 -15.67
N ILE A 4 11.76 -3.31 -15.13
CA ILE A 4 11.08 -4.36 -14.35
C ILE A 4 10.49 -3.76 -13.06
N HIS A 5 11.26 -2.93 -12.35
CA HIS A 5 10.80 -2.25 -11.14
C HIS A 5 9.58 -1.36 -11.42
N LEU A 6 9.59 -0.60 -12.53
CA LEU A 6 8.47 0.24 -12.94
C LEU A 6 7.25 -0.57 -13.39
N ALA A 7 7.45 -1.71 -14.06
CA ALA A 7 6.34 -2.60 -14.41
C ALA A 7 5.67 -3.19 -13.17
N ILE A 8 6.46 -3.63 -12.18
CA ILE A 8 5.92 -4.11 -10.88
C ILE A 8 5.15 -2.99 -10.18
N LEU A 9 5.68 -1.76 -10.17
CA LEU A 9 4.99 -0.59 -9.61
C LEU A 9 3.62 -0.39 -10.27
N LEU A 10 3.56 -0.41 -11.60
CA LEU A 10 2.31 -0.23 -12.34
C LEU A 10 1.30 -1.33 -12.02
N CYS A 11 1.72 -2.59 -12.06
CA CYS A 11 0.85 -3.72 -11.70
C CYS A 11 0.34 -3.60 -10.26
N THR A 12 1.22 -3.23 -9.32
CA THR A 12 0.84 -3.08 -7.91
C THR A 12 -0.10 -1.90 -7.69
N ALA A 13 0.10 -0.80 -8.42
CA ALA A 13 -0.79 0.36 -8.40
C ALA A 13 -2.20 -0.01 -8.87
N VAL A 14 -2.33 -0.84 -9.91
CA VAL A 14 -3.65 -1.35 -10.35
C VAL A 14 -4.33 -2.18 -9.25
N VAL A 15 -3.60 -3.09 -8.60
CA VAL A 15 -4.14 -3.88 -7.48
C VAL A 15 -4.59 -2.97 -6.33
N MET A 16 -3.79 -1.95 -6.00
CA MET A 16 -4.13 -0.96 -4.97
C MET A 16 -5.41 -0.21 -5.32
N LEU A 17 -5.56 0.29 -6.56
CA LEU A 17 -6.77 1.00 -6.99
C LEU A 17 -8.02 0.11 -6.92
N ILE A 18 -7.89 -1.18 -7.27
CA ILE A 18 -8.98 -2.14 -7.14
C ILE A 18 -9.35 -2.32 -5.65
N ALA A 19 -8.35 -2.51 -4.79
CA ALA A 19 -8.57 -2.68 -3.35
C ALA A 19 -9.22 -1.44 -2.70
N ASP A 20 -8.73 -0.24 -3.01
CA ASP A 20 -9.30 1.03 -2.56
C ASP A 20 -10.73 1.21 -3.09
N GLY A 21 -10.99 0.78 -4.33
CA GLY A 21 -12.35 0.76 -4.91
C GLY A 21 -13.33 -0.11 -4.11
N HIS A 22 -12.90 -1.30 -3.66
CA HIS A 22 -13.70 -2.14 -2.76
C HIS A 22 -13.94 -1.46 -1.41
N GLY A 23 -12.90 -0.92 -0.79
CA GLY A 23 -13.01 -0.20 0.48
C GLY A 23 -13.95 1.01 0.38
N TRP A 24 -13.84 1.79 -0.69
CA TRP A 24 -14.68 2.95 -0.97
C TRP A 24 -16.16 2.59 -1.13
N ARG A 25 -16.45 1.50 -1.85
CA ARG A 25 -17.83 1.00 -2.01
C ARG A 25 -18.43 0.61 -0.66
N TRP A 26 -17.66 -0.03 0.20
CA TRP A 26 -18.10 -0.40 1.54
C TRP A 26 -18.29 0.82 2.45
N MET A 27 -17.36 1.78 2.43
CA MET A 27 -17.49 3.02 3.22
C MET A 27 -18.71 3.86 2.82
N ARG A 28 -19.07 3.88 1.53
CA ARG A 28 -20.31 4.51 1.05
C ARG A 28 -21.58 3.73 1.35
N GLY A 29 -21.48 2.52 1.90
CA GLY A 29 -22.64 1.65 2.14
C GLY A 29 -23.25 1.04 0.89
N THR A 30 -22.60 1.13 -0.28
CA THR A 30 -23.08 0.48 -1.52
C THR A 30 -23.01 -1.04 -1.44
N VAL A 31 -22.14 -1.56 -0.55
CA VAL A 31 -22.08 -2.96 -0.16
C VAL A 31 -22.02 -3.01 1.38
N ALA A 32 -22.81 -3.91 1.97
CA ALA A 32 -22.87 -4.05 3.43
C ALA A 32 -21.58 -4.63 4.00
N THR A 33 -21.04 -5.68 3.38
CA THR A 33 -19.77 -6.29 3.78
C THR A 33 -18.92 -6.59 2.54
N LEU A 34 -17.62 -6.79 2.76
CA LEU A 34 -16.70 -7.18 1.70
C LEU A 34 -16.61 -8.71 1.56
N ASP A 35 -16.42 -9.18 0.34
CA ASP A 35 -16.19 -10.60 0.09
C ASP A 35 -14.82 -11.04 0.62
N ARG A 36 -14.82 -12.08 1.47
CA ARG A 36 -13.63 -12.60 2.14
C ARG A 36 -12.59 -13.13 1.16
N ARG A 37 -13.02 -13.78 0.08
CA ARG A 37 -12.10 -14.34 -0.91
C ARG A 37 -11.40 -13.23 -1.68
N ALA A 38 -12.14 -12.23 -2.15
CA ALA A 38 -11.62 -11.07 -2.86
C ALA A 38 -10.66 -10.25 -2.00
N VAL A 39 -11.05 -9.90 -0.77
CA VAL A 39 -10.21 -9.13 0.16
C VAL A 39 -8.90 -9.86 0.47
N ARG A 40 -8.96 -11.17 0.77
CA ARG A 40 -7.77 -11.97 1.04
C ARG A 40 -6.85 -12.06 -0.19
N MET A 41 -7.41 -12.25 -1.38
CA MET A 41 -6.64 -12.29 -2.62
C MET A 41 -5.94 -10.96 -2.88
N LEU A 42 -6.67 -9.83 -2.77
CA LEU A 42 -6.11 -8.49 -2.94
C LEU A 42 -5.01 -8.21 -1.90
N HIS A 43 -5.22 -8.61 -0.64
CA HIS A 43 -4.21 -8.47 0.41
C HIS A 43 -2.92 -9.23 0.08
N TYR A 44 -3.02 -10.47 -0.40
CA TYR A 44 -1.84 -11.22 -0.84
C TYR A 44 -1.18 -10.60 -2.06
N LEU A 45 -1.94 -10.19 -3.07
CA LEU A 45 -1.39 -9.50 -4.25
C LEU A 45 -0.66 -8.21 -3.88
N MET A 46 -1.19 -7.43 -2.94
CA MET A 46 -0.53 -6.23 -2.41
C MET A 46 0.79 -6.57 -1.70
N TRP A 47 0.81 -7.62 -0.87
CA TRP A 47 2.05 -8.07 -0.23
C TRP A 47 3.07 -8.58 -1.24
N THR A 48 2.65 -9.35 -2.24
CA THR A 48 3.51 -9.80 -3.33
C THR A 48 4.09 -8.61 -4.09
N GLY A 49 3.25 -7.65 -4.48
CA GLY A 49 3.67 -6.43 -5.17
C GLY A 49 4.68 -5.62 -4.35
N LEU A 50 4.38 -5.36 -3.06
CA LEU A 50 5.28 -4.65 -2.17
C LEU A 50 6.62 -5.38 -1.98
N SER A 51 6.59 -6.70 -1.82
CA SER A 51 7.78 -7.53 -1.65
C SER A 51 8.67 -7.50 -2.89
N LEU A 52 8.08 -7.61 -4.08
CA LEU A 52 8.78 -7.50 -5.35
C LEU A 52 9.34 -6.09 -5.58
N MET A 53 8.61 -5.04 -5.20
CA MET A 53 9.11 -3.66 -5.23
C MET A 53 10.32 -3.47 -4.32
N ILE A 54 10.29 -4.01 -3.10
CA ILE A 54 11.42 -3.96 -2.17
C ILE A 54 12.61 -4.72 -2.75
N ALA A 55 12.41 -5.98 -3.18
CA ALA A 55 13.49 -6.81 -3.72
C ALA A 55 14.16 -6.16 -4.94
N THR A 56 13.38 -5.69 -5.91
CA THR A 56 13.92 -5.01 -7.09
C THR A 56 14.52 -3.63 -6.77
N GLY A 57 13.99 -2.92 -5.77
CA GLY A 57 14.57 -1.70 -5.24
C GLY A 57 15.94 -1.91 -4.59
N LEU A 58 16.11 -2.99 -3.82
CA LEU A 58 17.39 -3.39 -3.22
C LEU A 58 18.44 -3.73 -4.30
N ILE A 59 18.02 -4.39 -5.39
CA ILE A 59 18.90 -4.65 -6.54
C ILE A 59 19.32 -3.36 -7.24
N LEU A 60 18.45 -2.34 -7.31
CA LEU A 60 18.82 -1.02 -7.86
C LEU A 60 19.76 -0.27 -6.92
N PHE A 61 19.52 -0.35 -5.61
CA PHE A 61 20.36 0.25 -4.57
C PHE A 61 21.77 -0.33 -4.57
N SER A 62 21.92 -1.65 -4.72
CA SER A 62 23.21 -2.34 -4.64
C SER A 62 24.22 -1.91 -5.71
N ARG A 63 23.77 -1.25 -6.78
CA ARG A 63 24.66 -0.74 -7.84
C ARG A 63 25.38 0.55 -7.49
N ALA A 64 24.86 1.34 -6.56
CA ALA A 64 25.50 2.58 -6.12
C ALA A 64 25.13 2.94 -4.66
N PRO A 65 25.48 2.10 -3.66
CA PRO A 65 25.02 2.29 -2.28
C PRO A 65 25.42 3.65 -1.70
N SER A 66 26.69 4.04 -1.87
CA SER A 66 27.22 5.30 -1.35
C SER A 66 26.52 6.53 -1.95
N TYR A 67 26.11 6.46 -3.22
CA TYR A 67 25.33 7.53 -3.84
C TYR A 67 23.97 7.66 -3.16
N TYR A 68 23.21 6.57 -3.04
CA TYR A 68 21.86 6.62 -2.51
C TYR A 68 21.82 6.99 -1.02
N LEU A 69 22.74 6.46 -0.21
CA LEU A 69 22.80 6.77 1.22
C LEU A 69 23.12 8.25 1.50
N GLY A 70 23.82 8.92 0.58
CA GLY A 70 24.08 10.36 0.65
C GLY A 70 22.92 11.26 0.23
N ARG A 71 21.80 10.69 -0.25
CA ARG A 71 20.63 11.46 -0.72
C ARG A 71 19.51 11.47 0.31
N PRO A 72 19.14 12.63 0.88
CA PRO A 72 18.00 12.75 1.79
C PRO A 72 16.70 12.19 1.20
N ALA A 73 16.48 12.39 -0.11
CA ALA A 73 15.32 11.86 -0.81
C ALA A 73 15.26 10.31 -0.76
N PHE A 74 16.39 9.61 -0.82
CA PHE A 74 16.42 8.15 -0.69
C PHE A 74 16.01 7.71 0.71
N LEU A 75 16.54 8.36 1.75
CA LEU A 75 16.19 8.07 3.15
C LEU A 75 14.70 8.31 3.40
N MET A 76 14.16 9.42 2.91
CA MET A 76 12.73 9.72 3.00
C MET A 76 11.88 8.66 2.29
N LYS A 77 12.29 8.22 1.09
CA LYS A 77 11.62 7.12 0.38
C LYS A 77 11.62 5.83 1.22
N MET A 78 12.73 5.50 1.88
CA MET A 78 12.82 4.31 2.73
C MET A 78 11.89 4.40 3.96
N CYS A 79 11.73 5.59 4.56
CA CYS A 79 10.72 5.81 5.59
C CYS A 79 9.29 5.57 5.07
N VAL A 80 8.96 6.04 3.87
CA VAL A 80 7.65 5.79 3.23
C VAL A 80 7.44 4.29 2.96
N VAL A 81 8.47 3.58 2.51
CA VAL A 81 8.41 2.11 2.33
C VAL A 81 8.19 1.39 3.66
N ALA A 82 8.85 1.82 4.74
CA ALA A 82 8.63 1.26 6.06
C ALA A 82 7.19 1.50 6.54
N ILE A 83 6.64 2.70 6.30
CA ILE A 83 5.23 3.02 6.58
C ILE A 83 4.29 2.09 5.80
N LEU A 84 4.55 1.82 4.51
CA LEU A 84 3.76 0.88 3.72
C LEU A 84 3.76 -0.54 4.31
N VAL A 85 4.92 -1.03 4.75
CA VAL A 85 5.05 -2.36 5.37
C VAL A 85 4.23 -2.44 6.67
N VAL A 86 4.42 -1.47 7.57
CA VAL A 86 3.68 -1.43 8.85
C VAL A 86 2.18 -1.27 8.62
N ASN A 87 1.78 -0.39 7.70
CA ASN A 87 0.38 -0.17 7.36
C ASN A 87 -0.25 -1.40 6.71
N GLY A 88 0.49 -2.15 5.88
CA GLY A 88 0.03 -3.43 5.33
C GLY A 88 -0.32 -4.45 6.42
N ILE A 89 0.50 -4.54 7.47
CA ILE A 89 0.21 -5.40 8.63
C ILE A 89 -1.07 -4.92 9.34
N LEU A 90 -1.22 -3.61 9.53
CA LEU A 90 -2.40 -3.02 10.17
C LEU A 90 -3.69 -3.30 9.38
N ILE A 91 -3.68 -3.10 8.06
CA ILE A 91 -4.80 -3.44 7.17
C ILE A 91 -5.17 -4.91 7.32
N GLY A 92 -4.17 -5.79 7.40
CA GLY A 92 -4.37 -7.23 7.61
C GLY A 92 -5.18 -7.56 8.87
N ARG A 93 -5.04 -6.75 9.93
CA ARG A 93 -5.81 -6.87 11.18
C ARG A 93 -7.18 -6.20 11.09
N LEU A 94 -7.25 -5.02 10.49
CA LEU A 94 -8.47 -4.21 10.42
C LEU A 94 -9.51 -4.76 9.42
N GLN A 95 -9.08 -5.44 8.37
CA GLN A 95 -9.96 -5.94 7.32
C GLN A 95 -11.08 -6.87 7.82
N GLY A 96 -10.88 -7.56 8.96
CA GLY A 96 -11.91 -8.42 9.57
C GLY A 96 -13.21 -7.67 9.86
N ILE A 97 -13.12 -6.40 10.25
CA ILE A 97 -14.28 -5.55 10.50
C ILE A 97 -15.12 -5.39 9.23
N ALA A 98 -14.47 -5.13 8.10
CA ALA A 98 -15.15 -4.92 6.82
C ALA A 98 -15.76 -6.20 6.23
N LEU A 99 -15.30 -7.37 6.67
CA LEU A 99 -15.84 -8.66 6.26
C LEU A 99 -17.13 -9.03 6.99
N GLU A 100 -17.34 -8.49 8.18
CA GLU A 100 -18.39 -8.95 9.09
C GLU A 100 -19.47 -7.89 9.36
N ARG A 101 -19.12 -6.60 9.24
CA ARG A 101 -20.00 -5.51 9.64
C ARG A 101 -20.14 -4.41 8.58
N PRO A 102 -21.34 -3.84 8.41
CA PRO A 102 -21.54 -2.61 7.64
C PRO A 102 -20.79 -1.43 8.22
N PHE A 103 -20.17 -0.62 7.35
CA PHE A 103 -19.46 0.60 7.76
C PHE A 103 -20.35 1.56 8.57
N ALA A 104 -21.64 1.65 8.21
CA ALA A 104 -22.62 2.46 8.92
C ALA A 104 -22.81 2.04 10.39
N SER A 105 -22.62 0.75 10.70
CA SER A 105 -22.77 0.19 12.05
C SER A 105 -21.56 0.40 12.97
N LEU A 106 -20.48 1.00 12.44
CA LEU A 106 -19.24 1.22 13.18
C LEU A 106 -19.28 2.54 13.97
N SER A 107 -18.73 2.49 15.18
CA SER A 107 -18.48 3.68 15.98
C SER A 107 -17.37 4.54 15.35
N SER A 108 -17.31 5.82 15.70
CA SER A 108 -16.25 6.72 15.21
C SER A 108 -14.84 6.23 15.57
N LYS A 109 -14.69 5.54 16.71
CA LYS A 109 -13.42 4.95 17.16
C LYS A 109 -12.96 3.79 16.27
N GLU A 110 -13.89 3.04 15.70
CA GLU A 110 -13.60 1.95 14.75
C GLU A 110 -13.36 2.48 13.33
N LYS A 111 -14.09 3.52 12.93
CA LYS A 111 -13.96 4.15 11.60
C LYS A 111 -12.61 4.84 11.41
N LEU A 112 -12.12 5.54 12.43
CA LEU A 112 -10.88 6.32 12.35
C LEU A 112 -9.66 5.50 11.89
N PRO A 113 -9.30 4.36 12.51
CA PRO A 113 -8.14 3.58 12.08
C PRO A 113 -8.30 3.01 10.66
N LEU A 114 -9.51 2.62 10.25
CA LEU A 114 -9.77 2.14 8.88
C LEU A 114 -9.52 3.24 7.85
N MET A 115 -10.08 4.43 8.08
CA MET A 115 -9.92 5.57 7.17
C MET A 115 -8.48 6.09 7.16
N ALA A 116 -7.86 6.22 8.33
CA ALA A 116 -6.47 6.65 8.45
C ALA A 116 -5.53 5.68 7.75
N SER A 117 -5.70 4.37 7.97
CA SER A 117 -4.88 3.34 7.32
C SER A 117 -5.05 3.35 5.80
N GLY A 118 -6.27 3.53 5.30
CA GLY A 118 -6.52 3.71 3.86
C GLY A 118 -5.81 4.95 3.31
N ALA A 119 -6.01 6.12 3.94
CA ALA A 119 -5.40 7.37 3.50
C ALA A 119 -3.85 7.32 3.53
N ILE A 120 -3.26 6.74 4.58
CA ILE A 120 -1.81 6.53 4.69
C ILE A 120 -1.32 5.63 3.56
N SER A 121 -2.05 4.55 3.24
CA SER A 121 -1.71 3.65 2.14
C SER A 121 -1.67 4.39 0.80
N THR A 122 -2.75 5.08 0.44
CA THR A 122 -2.85 5.80 -0.83
C THR A 122 -1.77 6.89 -0.93
N ALA A 123 -1.58 7.68 0.14
CA ALA A 123 -0.55 8.72 0.17
C ALA A 123 0.86 8.14 0.03
N ALA A 124 1.17 7.03 0.70
CA ALA A 124 2.48 6.41 0.64
C ALA A 124 2.77 5.76 -0.73
N TRP A 125 1.77 5.13 -1.36
CA TRP A 125 1.88 4.59 -2.72
C TRP A 125 2.09 5.66 -3.78
N ILE A 126 1.63 6.89 -3.56
CA ILE A 126 1.89 8.05 -4.43
C ILE A 126 3.26 8.67 -4.11
N ALA A 127 3.56 8.86 -2.82
CA ALA A 127 4.78 9.53 -2.39
C ALA A 127 6.05 8.74 -2.75
N ALA A 128 6.08 7.42 -2.52
CA ALA A 128 7.26 6.59 -2.77
C ALA A 128 7.79 6.67 -4.23
N PRO A 129 6.96 6.55 -5.28
CA PRO A 129 7.41 6.71 -6.66
C PRO A 129 7.73 8.15 -7.03
N LEU A 130 7.00 9.15 -6.52
CA LEU A 130 7.31 10.57 -6.76
C LEU A 130 8.69 10.95 -6.19
N ILE A 131 8.98 10.54 -4.96
CA ILE A 131 10.32 10.73 -4.36
C ILE A 131 11.36 9.93 -5.15
N GLY A 132 10.99 8.71 -5.57
CA GLY A 132 11.83 7.85 -6.40
C GLY A 132 12.24 8.49 -7.72
N TYR A 133 11.36 9.26 -8.37
CA TYR A 133 11.63 9.94 -9.64
C TYR A 133 12.82 10.90 -9.55
N PHE A 134 12.99 11.61 -8.42
CA PHE A 134 14.13 12.51 -8.20
C PHE A 134 15.48 11.78 -7.97
N LEU A 135 15.48 10.45 -7.94
CA LEU A 135 16.66 9.61 -7.73
C LEU A 135 17.11 8.87 -9.01
N ILE A 136 16.36 8.98 -10.11
CA ILE A 136 16.55 8.20 -11.35
C ILE A 136 17.57 8.83 -12.28
#